data_AF-A0AAV4BGA7-F1
#
_entry.id   AF-A0AAV4BGA7-F1
#
_cell.length_a   1.000
_cell.length_b   1.000
_cell.length_c   1.000
_cell.angle_alpha   90.00
_cell.angle_beta   90.00
_cell.angle_gamma   90.00
#
_symmetry.space_group_name_H-M   'P 1'
#
loop_
_entity.id
_entity.type
_entity.pdbx_description
1 polymer ?
#
loop_
_entity_poly.entity_id
_entity_poly.type
_entity_poly.pdbx_seq_one_letter_code
_entity_poly.pdbx_strand_id
1 'polypeptide(L)'
;MRQSQITYYVAGICGQNRPAIPEKWKKVEGHRSRRRGEKCLKMKEVIGQTQTGRRGLGSNTAKWWSKTEDKEKRDMIIDKIRKKEDSTPVQKAVQQPQQGQWTNWDTATQRSITWNDIWHMVPLRISFLIRSVYDLLPLNANLVRWGGKDDPTCPLCQGRQTTEHVLSSCKVALSQGRYTWRHNRVLQELASVISTAKGKIHSSSTSSTVLTSECGVKKWHGGSITINTHRKRLLDGCDDWVVSVDLPEWERHPDVIRKTA
;
A
#
# COMPACT_ATOMS: atom_id res chain seq x y z
N MET A 1 49.37 -9.30 -4.36
CA MET A 1 48.26 -8.39 -4.71
C MET A 1 47.83 -8.68 -6.13
N ARG A 2 46.72 -9.41 -6.32
CA ARG A 2 46.10 -9.62 -7.63
C ARG A 2 44.63 -9.23 -7.49
N GLN A 3 44.25 -8.11 -8.11
CA GLN A 3 42.88 -7.68 -8.26
C GLN A 3 42.12 -8.74 -9.07
N SER A 4 41.24 -9.50 -8.41
CA SER A 4 40.23 -10.32 -9.09
C SER A 4 39.10 -9.39 -9.55
N GLN A 5 39.12 -9.04 -10.83
CA GLN A 5 37.97 -8.40 -11.49
C GLN A 5 36.83 -9.42 -11.57
N ILE A 6 35.74 -9.13 -10.87
CA ILE A 6 34.47 -9.85 -11.02
C ILE A 6 33.83 -9.32 -12.30
N THR A 7 33.96 -10.09 -13.38
CA THR A 7 33.20 -9.90 -14.62
C THR A 7 31.75 -10.28 -14.37
N TYR A 8 30.88 -9.29 -14.26
CA TYR A 8 29.44 -9.53 -14.30
C TYR A 8 29.05 -9.94 -15.72
N TYR A 9 28.79 -11.23 -15.90
CA TYR A 9 28.07 -11.75 -17.07
C TYR A 9 26.63 -11.22 -17.01
N VAL A 10 26.37 -10.08 -17.65
CA VAL A 10 25.02 -9.68 -18.01
C VAL A 10 24.62 -10.56 -19.18
N ALA A 11 23.99 -11.70 -18.89
CA ALA A 11 23.31 -12.48 -19.90
C ALA A 11 22.18 -11.62 -20.48
N GLY A 12 22.47 -11.02 -21.64
CA GLY A 12 21.50 -10.29 -22.43
C GLY A 12 20.36 -11.21 -22.81
N ILE A 13 19.18 -11.01 -22.21
CA ILE A 13 17.93 -11.47 -22.78
C ILE A 13 17.59 -10.50 -23.92
N CYS A 14 18.43 -10.48 -24.97
CA CYS A 14 18.17 -9.82 -26.24
C CYS A 14 17.76 -10.91 -27.23
N GLY A 15 16.51 -11.36 -27.13
CA GLY A 15 16.00 -12.47 -27.94
C GLY A 15 14.51 -12.71 -27.83
N GLN A 16 13.75 -11.77 -27.25
CA GLN A 16 12.31 -11.73 -27.49
C GLN A 16 12.10 -10.71 -28.59
N ASN A 17 11.68 -11.21 -29.76
CA ASN A 17 11.03 -10.43 -30.80
C ASN A 17 10.18 -9.33 -30.16
N ARG A 18 10.72 -8.12 -30.09
CA ARG A 18 9.90 -6.94 -29.87
C ARG A 18 9.01 -6.91 -31.11
N PRO A 19 7.68 -7.11 -31.01
CA PRO A 19 6.86 -7.02 -32.20
C PRO A 19 7.11 -5.63 -32.78
N ALA A 20 7.62 -5.61 -34.02
CA ALA A 20 7.68 -4.39 -34.83
C ALA A 20 6.33 -3.69 -34.67
N ILE A 21 6.34 -2.41 -34.31
CA ILE A 21 5.11 -1.62 -34.16
C ILE A 21 4.41 -1.67 -35.53
N PRO A 22 3.27 -2.37 -35.69
CA PRO A 22 2.63 -2.44 -37.00
C PRO A 22 1.74 -1.21 -37.16
N GLU A 23 2.01 -0.49 -38.24
CA GLU A 23 1.27 0.67 -38.71
C GLU A 23 -0.24 0.42 -38.75
N LYS A 24 -1.00 1.45 -38.34
CA LYS A 24 -2.47 1.54 -38.43
C LYS A 24 -3.17 0.51 -37.54
N TRP A 25 -3.48 0.92 -36.30
CA TRP A 25 -4.54 0.38 -35.45
C TRP A 25 -5.38 -0.70 -36.13
N LYS A 26 -5.22 -1.97 -35.75
CA LYS A 26 -5.98 -3.09 -36.31
C LYS A 26 -7.49 -2.81 -36.13
N LYS A 27 -8.15 -2.19 -37.11
CA LYS A 27 -9.57 -1.77 -37.05
C LYS A 27 -10.47 -2.93 -36.65
N VAL A 28 -10.16 -4.13 -37.14
CA VAL A 28 -10.86 -5.39 -36.82
C VAL A 28 -10.83 -5.70 -35.32
N GLU A 29 -9.69 -5.48 -34.66
CA GLU A 29 -9.52 -5.68 -33.23
C GLU A 29 -10.30 -4.63 -32.44
N GLY A 30 -10.26 -3.38 -32.88
CA GLY A 30 -11.09 -2.29 -32.32
C GLY A 30 -12.60 -2.59 -32.39
N HIS A 31 -13.10 -3.01 -33.55
CA HIS A 31 -14.52 -3.38 -33.71
C HIS A 31 -14.90 -4.58 -32.84
N ARG A 32 -14.01 -5.57 -32.69
CA ARG A 32 -14.23 -6.73 -31.83
C ARG A 32 -14.29 -6.34 -30.36
N SER A 33 -13.36 -5.51 -29.90
CA SER A 33 -13.33 -4.98 -28.52
C SER A 33 -14.57 -4.13 -28.23
N ARG A 34 -14.98 -3.28 -29.17
CA ARG A 34 -16.24 -2.51 -29.08
C ARG A 34 -17.45 -3.42 -28.91
N ARG A 35 -17.62 -4.42 -29.79
CA ARG A 35 -18.73 -5.40 -29.71
C ARG A 35 -18.72 -6.17 -28.39
N ARG A 36 -17.55 -6.57 -27.89
CA ARG A 36 -17.45 -7.25 -26.58
C ARG A 36 -17.85 -6.31 -25.44
N GLY A 37 -17.39 -5.06 -25.45
CA GLY A 37 -17.77 -4.04 -24.49
C GLY A 37 -19.29 -3.82 -24.46
N GLU A 38 -19.91 -3.66 -25.63
CA GLU A 38 -21.36 -3.53 -25.81
C GLU A 38 -22.11 -4.73 -25.21
N LYS A 39 -21.71 -5.96 -25.57
CA LYS A 39 -22.33 -7.18 -25.01
C LYS A 39 -22.19 -7.26 -23.49
N CYS A 40 -21.04 -6.87 -22.95
CA CYS A 40 -20.77 -6.90 -21.51
C CYS A 40 -21.61 -5.85 -20.75
N LEU A 41 -21.90 -4.71 -21.37
CA LEU A 41 -22.80 -3.68 -20.83
C LEU A 41 -24.26 -4.14 -20.85
N LYS A 42 -24.72 -4.73 -21.97
CA LYS A 42 -26.05 -5.34 -22.05
C LYS A 42 -26.22 -6.46 -21.02
N MET A 43 -25.20 -7.32 -20.87
CA MET A 43 -25.21 -8.37 -19.85
C MET A 43 -25.30 -7.79 -18.43
N LYS A 44 -24.54 -6.72 -18.14
CA LYS A 44 -24.61 -6.03 -16.84
C LYS A 44 -26.01 -5.46 -16.57
N GLU A 45 -26.72 -5.01 -17.61
CA GLU A 45 -28.10 -4.54 -17.50
C GLU A 45 -29.08 -5.68 -17.18
N VAL A 46 -28.92 -6.85 -17.80
CA VAL A 46 -29.71 -8.05 -17.50
C VAL A 46 -29.49 -8.55 -16.07
N ILE A 47 -28.23 -8.58 -15.63
CA ILE A 47 -27.86 -9.00 -14.25
C ILE A 47 -28.43 -8.01 -13.22
N GLY A 48 -28.68 -6.77 -13.62
CA GLY A 48 -29.14 -5.73 -12.71
C GLY A 48 -28.03 -5.25 -11.77
N GLN A 49 -28.45 -4.52 -10.74
CA GLN A 49 -27.52 -3.87 -9.84
C GLN A 49 -27.07 -4.86 -8.76
N THR A 50 -25.84 -5.33 -8.87
CA THR A 50 -25.22 -6.17 -7.84
C THR A 50 -24.66 -5.32 -6.71
N GLN A 51 -24.60 -5.88 -5.51
CA GLN A 51 -23.87 -5.28 -4.40
C GLN A 51 -22.40 -5.11 -4.79
N THR A 52 -21.88 -3.89 -4.62
CA THR A 52 -20.45 -3.61 -4.82
C THR A 52 -19.81 -3.26 -3.48
N GLY A 53 -18.93 -4.13 -3.00
CA GLY A 53 -18.28 -3.97 -1.69
C GLY A 53 -19.26 -4.05 -0.51
N ARG A 54 -19.01 -3.26 0.53
CA ARG A 54 -19.77 -3.29 1.80
C ARG A 54 -20.88 -2.23 1.90
N ARG A 55 -21.17 -1.49 0.83
CA ARG A 55 -22.13 -0.35 0.86
C ARG A 55 -23.61 -0.76 0.78
N GLY A 56 -23.90 -2.06 0.61
CA GLY A 56 -25.26 -2.57 0.46
C GLY A 56 -25.88 -2.32 -0.92
N LEU A 57 -27.06 -2.90 -1.15
CA LEU A 57 -27.87 -2.69 -2.35
C LEU A 57 -28.48 -1.28 -2.34
N GLY A 58 -28.56 -0.63 -3.50
CA GLY A 58 -29.17 0.71 -3.64
C GLY A 58 -28.25 1.91 -3.34
N SER A 59 -27.05 1.70 -2.78
CA SER A 59 -26.11 2.81 -2.48
C SER A 59 -25.56 3.53 -3.72
N ASN A 60 -25.57 2.89 -4.89
CA ASN A 60 -25.04 3.47 -6.13
C ASN A 60 -26.19 3.75 -7.10
N THR A 61 -26.14 4.89 -7.78
CA THR A 61 -27.02 5.14 -8.93
C THR A 61 -26.44 4.42 -10.15
N ALA A 62 -27.12 3.35 -10.59
CA ALA A 62 -26.69 2.60 -11.76
C ALA A 62 -27.09 3.33 -13.05
N LYS A 63 -26.10 3.63 -13.91
CA LYS A 63 -26.35 4.04 -15.30
C LYS A 63 -26.55 2.82 -16.17
N TRP A 64 -27.69 2.76 -16.86
CA TRP A 64 -28.10 1.63 -17.71
C TRP A 64 -27.82 1.88 -19.18
N TRP A 65 -27.38 0.85 -19.91
CA TRP A 65 -26.98 0.97 -21.31
C TRP A 65 -28.15 1.39 -22.22
N SER A 66 -29.37 0.90 -21.97
CA SER A 66 -30.55 1.28 -22.75
C SER A 66 -30.95 2.75 -22.57
N LYS A 67 -30.72 3.32 -21.38
CA LYS A 67 -31.21 4.65 -20.97
C LYS A 67 -30.21 5.79 -21.16
N THR A 68 -28.99 5.49 -21.60
CA THR A 68 -27.93 6.50 -21.77
C THR A 68 -27.88 7.09 -23.19
N GLU A 69 -27.40 8.32 -23.27
CA GLU A 69 -27.17 9.03 -24.53
C GLU A 69 -25.95 8.49 -25.29
N ASP A 70 -25.83 8.81 -26.59
CA ASP A 70 -24.78 8.27 -27.45
C ASP A 70 -23.36 8.65 -27.03
N LYS A 71 -23.15 9.82 -26.42
CA LYS A 71 -21.85 10.21 -25.86
C LYS A 71 -21.50 9.31 -24.67
N GLU A 72 -22.40 9.18 -23.71
CA GLU A 72 -22.21 8.37 -22.52
C GLU A 72 -22.04 6.88 -22.87
N LYS A 73 -22.73 6.38 -23.89
CA LYS A 73 -22.54 5.02 -24.41
C LYS A 73 -21.11 4.79 -24.88
N ARG A 74 -20.51 5.74 -25.59
CA ARG A 74 -19.09 5.65 -26.00
C ARG A 74 -18.18 5.60 -24.78
N ASP A 75 -18.42 6.47 -23.79
CA ASP A 75 -17.62 6.52 -22.56
C ASP A 75 -17.74 5.20 -21.76
N MET A 76 -18.94 4.63 -21.66
CA MET A 76 -19.16 3.33 -21.01
C MET A 76 -18.44 2.19 -21.72
N ILE A 77 -18.42 2.19 -23.06
CA ILE A 77 -17.66 1.20 -23.83
C ILE A 77 -16.16 1.37 -23.57
N ILE A 78 -15.65 2.60 -23.61
CA ILE A 78 -14.24 2.90 -23.39
C ILE A 78 -13.82 2.44 -21.98
N ASP A 79 -14.60 2.77 -20.95
CA ASP A 79 -14.36 2.32 -19.57
C ASP A 79 -14.34 0.80 -19.46
N LYS A 80 -15.25 0.10 -20.14
CA LYS A 80 -15.27 -1.37 -20.17
C LYS A 80 -14.06 -1.97 -20.89
N ILE A 81 -13.63 -1.37 -21.99
CA ILE A 81 -12.44 -1.82 -22.72
C ILE A 81 -11.21 -1.61 -21.83
N ARG A 82 -11.04 -0.43 -21.23
CA ARG A 82 -9.95 -0.13 -20.28
C ARG A 82 -9.91 -1.14 -19.14
N LYS A 83 -11.02 -1.36 -18.45
CA LYS A 83 -11.09 -2.36 -17.36
C LYS A 83 -10.72 -3.77 -17.81
N LYS A 84 -11.07 -4.15 -19.05
CA LYS A 84 -10.71 -5.46 -19.58
C LYS A 84 -9.23 -5.53 -19.94
N GLU A 85 -8.68 -4.47 -20.52
CA GLU A 85 -7.25 -4.34 -20.78
C GLU A 85 -6.47 -4.38 -19.47
N ASP A 86 -6.84 -3.60 -18.45
CA ASP A 86 -6.23 -3.58 -17.12
C ASP A 86 -6.28 -4.96 -16.43
N SER A 87 -7.36 -5.73 -16.65
CA SER A 87 -7.45 -7.09 -16.10
C SER A 87 -6.47 -8.07 -16.74
N THR A 88 -6.00 -7.82 -17.95
CA THR A 88 -5.18 -8.78 -18.71
C THR A 88 -3.75 -8.92 -18.14
N PRO A 89 -3.02 -7.83 -17.83
CA PRO A 89 -1.77 -7.91 -17.09
C PRO A 89 -1.91 -8.56 -15.72
N VAL A 90 -3.00 -8.29 -15.00
CA VAL A 90 -3.24 -8.90 -13.69
C VAL A 90 -3.46 -10.41 -13.83
N GLN A 91 -4.26 -10.85 -14.80
CA GLN A 91 -4.44 -12.28 -15.10
C GLN A 91 -3.12 -12.95 -15.46
N LYS A 92 -2.26 -12.27 -16.22
CA LYS A 92 -0.92 -12.77 -16.55
C LYS A 92 -0.02 -12.83 -15.31
N ALA A 93 -0.09 -11.84 -14.42
CA ALA A 93 0.67 -11.81 -13.18
C ALA A 93 0.29 -12.99 -12.27
N VAL A 94 -1.00 -13.29 -12.10
CA VAL A 94 -1.48 -14.45 -11.31
C VAL A 94 -0.90 -15.78 -11.84
N GLN A 95 -0.68 -15.89 -13.15
CA GLN A 95 -0.08 -17.09 -13.77
C GLN A 95 1.44 -17.18 -13.57
N GLN A 96 2.10 -16.14 -13.05
CA GLN A 96 3.53 -16.10 -12.82
C GLN A 96 3.84 -16.35 -11.33
N PRO A 97 4.19 -17.59 -10.94
CA PRO A 97 4.31 -17.92 -9.52
C PRO A 97 5.44 -17.21 -8.80
N GLN A 98 6.42 -16.60 -9.48
CA GLN A 98 7.46 -15.81 -8.81
C GLN A 98 7.26 -14.31 -9.00
N GLN A 99 7.12 -13.85 -10.25
CA GLN A 99 6.96 -12.43 -10.57
C GLN A 99 5.59 -11.89 -10.13
N GLY A 100 4.60 -12.77 -10.03
CA GLY A 100 3.25 -12.50 -9.57
C GLY A 100 3.04 -12.71 -8.08
N GLN A 101 4.06 -12.95 -7.26
CA GLN A 101 3.87 -13.19 -5.81
C GLN A 101 3.10 -12.07 -5.10
N TRP A 102 3.19 -10.84 -5.61
CA TRP A 102 2.42 -9.71 -5.11
C TRP A 102 0.89 -9.91 -5.19
N THR A 103 0.39 -10.83 -6.03
CA THR A 103 -1.05 -11.13 -6.17
C THR A 103 -1.59 -12.02 -5.06
N ASN A 104 -0.73 -12.66 -4.25
CA ASN A 104 -1.14 -13.63 -3.22
C ASN A 104 -1.39 -12.99 -1.85
N TRP A 105 -1.20 -11.67 -1.72
CA TRP A 105 -1.29 -10.94 -0.44
C TRP A 105 -2.71 -10.48 -0.10
N ASP A 106 -3.73 -11.31 -0.31
CA ASP A 106 -5.15 -10.94 -0.11
C ASP A 106 -5.48 -10.51 1.34
N THR A 107 -4.73 -11.01 2.32
CA THR A 107 -4.89 -10.72 3.75
C THR A 107 -4.00 -9.59 4.25
N ALA A 108 -3.04 -9.12 3.45
CA ALA A 108 -2.10 -8.10 3.88
C ALA A 108 -2.67 -6.69 3.72
N THR A 109 -2.38 -5.82 4.69
CA THR A 109 -2.73 -4.41 4.60
C THR A 109 -2.02 -3.76 3.42
N GLN A 110 -2.80 -3.14 2.52
CA GLN A 110 -2.24 -2.39 1.40
C GLN A 110 -1.35 -1.26 1.90
N ARG A 111 -0.10 -1.25 1.44
CA ARG A 111 0.86 -0.18 1.71
C ARG A 111 1.03 0.66 0.44
N SER A 112 0.61 1.92 0.50
CA SER A 112 0.97 2.91 -0.52
C SER A 112 2.34 3.49 -0.20
N ILE A 113 3.28 3.41 -1.15
CA ILE A 113 4.56 4.11 -1.07
C ILE A 113 4.46 5.30 -2.02
N THR A 114 4.57 6.51 -1.51
CA THR A 114 4.55 7.72 -2.34
C THR A 114 5.90 7.94 -3.00
N TRP A 115 5.94 8.73 -4.07
CA TRP A 115 7.20 9.12 -4.72
C TRP A 115 8.15 9.82 -3.74
N ASN A 116 7.59 10.66 -2.87
CA ASN A 116 8.35 11.35 -1.83
C ASN A 116 9.00 10.37 -0.84
N ASP A 117 8.26 9.32 -0.44
CA ASP A 117 8.80 8.28 0.43
C ASP A 117 10.00 7.58 -0.21
N ILE A 118 9.95 7.29 -1.51
CA ILE A 118 11.04 6.63 -2.24
C ILE A 118 12.30 7.49 -2.22
N TRP A 119 12.18 8.81 -2.47
CA TRP A 119 13.33 9.71 -2.48
C TRP A 119 14.00 9.88 -1.13
N HIS A 120 13.23 9.80 -0.03
CA HIS A 120 13.76 9.98 1.32
C HIS A 120 14.09 8.66 2.03
N MET A 121 13.83 7.51 1.40
CA MET A 121 14.17 6.21 1.96
C MET A 121 15.63 5.83 1.65
N VAL A 122 16.28 5.23 2.64
CA VAL A 122 17.59 4.60 2.45
C VAL A 122 17.47 3.48 1.38
N PRO A 123 18.39 3.40 0.40
CA PRO A 123 18.28 2.43 -0.70
C PRO A 123 18.09 0.97 -0.26
N LEU A 124 18.77 0.55 0.81
CA LEU A 124 18.63 -0.79 1.37
C LEU A 124 17.21 -1.07 1.87
N ARG A 125 16.53 -0.06 2.41
CA ARG A 125 15.14 -0.18 2.88
C ARG A 125 14.18 -0.38 1.72
N ILE A 126 14.36 0.38 0.64
CA ILE A 126 13.55 0.24 -0.59
C ILE A 126 13.75 -1.16 -1.18
N SER A 127 15.02 -1.58 -1.26
CA SER A 127 15.40 -2.88 -1.79
C SER A 127 14.78 -4.03 -0.98
N PHE A 128 14.81 -3.93 0.35
CA PHE A 128 14.16 -4.88 1.24
C PHE A 128 12.64 -4.90 1.04
N LEU A 129 11.98 -3.72 1.00
CA LEU A 129 10.53 -3.62 0.81
C LEU A 129 10.09 -4.30 -0.48
N ILE A 130 10.72 -3.96 -1.61
CA ILE A 130 10.38 -4.57 -2.91
C ILE A 130 10.60 -6.08 -2.84
N ARG A 131 11.76 -6.54 -2.37
CA ARG A 131 12.04 -7.98 -2.29
C ARG A 131 11.10 -8.74 -1.35
N SER A 132 10.60 -8.11 -0.30
CA SER A 132 9.63 -8.72 0.61
C SER A 132 8.27 -8.97 -0.06
N VAL A 133 7.80 -8.03 -0.88
CA VAL A 133 6.50 -8.13 -1.58
C VAL A 133 6.52 -9.23 -2.65
N TYR A 134 7.65 -9.39 -3.34
CA TYR A 134 7.79 -10.37 -4.42
C TYR A 134 8.40 -11.72 -3.96
N ASP A 135 8.54 -11.96 -2.65
CA ASP A 135 9.20 -13.14 -2.09
C ASP A 135 10.59 -13.41 -2.71
N LEU A 136 11.41 -12.36 -2.80
CA LEU A 136 12.78 -12.36 -3.35
C LEU A 136 13.84 -12.11 -2.26
N LEU A 137 13.50 -12.31 -1.00
CA LEU A 137 14.47 -12.21 0.10
C LEU A 137 15.42 -13.42 0.07
N PRO A 138 16.67 -13.27 0.52
CA PRO A 138 17.68 -14.33 0.53
C PRO A 138 17.41 -15.38 1.62
N LEU A 139 16.30 -16.10 1.48
CA LEU A 139 15.87 -17.22 2.33
C LEU A 139 16.24 -18.54 1.68
N ASN A 140 16.36 -19.63 2.43
CA ASN A 140 16.84 -20.90 1.89
C ASN A 140 16.01 -21.38 0.69
N ALA A 141 14.68 -21.18 0.67
CA ALA A 141 13.87 -21.52 -0.51
C ALA A 141 14.26 -20.74 -1.79
N ASN A 142 14.66 -19.48 -1.66
CA ASN A 142 15.14 -18.66 -2.77
C ASN A 142 16.60 -18.93 -3.10
N LEU A 143 17.44 -19.17 -2.09
CA LEU A 143 18.85 -19.51 -2.27
C LEU A 143 19.00 -20.82 -3.06
N VAL A 144 18.17 -21.83 -2.80
CA VAL A 144 18.12 -23.05 -3.62
C VAL A 144 17.76 -22.74 -5.06
N ARG A 145 16.73 -21.91 -5.27
CA ARG A 145 16.33 -21.49 -6.61
C ARG A 145 17.44 -20.74 -7.36
N TRP A 146 18.28 -19.99 -6.65
CA TRP A 146 19.41 -19.25 -7.22
C TRP A 146 20.69 -20.06 -7.30
N GLY A 147 20.69 -21.34 -6.89
CA GLY A 147 21.88 -22.20 -6.88
C GLY A 147 22.91 -21.86 -5.80
N GLY A 148 22.50 -21.13 -4.75
CA GLY A 148 23.38 -20.75 -3.63
C GLY A 148 23.34 -21.71 -2.44
N LYS A 149 22.38 -22.64 -2.40
CA LYS A 149 22.26 -23.72 -1.40
C LYS A 149 21.60 -24.93 -2.05
N ASP A 150 21.77 -26.10 -1.45
CA ASP A 150 21.10 -27.33 -1.91
C ASP A 150 19.74 -27.54 -1.22
N ASP A 151 19.64 -27.19 0.08
CA ASP A 151 18.46 -27.46 0.89
C ASP A 151 17.62 -26.20 1.21
N PRO A 152 16.29 -26.24 1.00
CA PRO A 152 15.40 -25.11 1.27
C PRO A 152 14.87 -25.11 2.72
N THR A 153 15.45 -25.91 3.60
CA THR A 153 14.94 -26.17 4.96
C THR A 153 15.22 -25.02 5.91
N CYS A 154 14.32 -24.82 6.88
CA CYS A 154 14.45 -23.81 7.92
C CYS A 154 15.40 -24.33 9.00
N PRO A 155 16.41 -23.55 9.43
CA PRO A 155 17.38 -24.00 10.43
C PRO A 155 16.76 -24.24 11.81
N LEU A 156 15.54 -23.74 12.07
CA LEU A 156 14.87 -23.90 13.35
C LEU A 156 13.94 -25.11 13.40
N CYS A 157 13.11 -25.29 12.37
CA CYS A 157 12.02 -26.27 12.39
C CYS A 157 12.08 -27.30 11.25
N GLN A 158 13.12 -27.24 10.42
CA GLN A 158 13.34 -28.10 9.26
C GLN A 158 12.27 -28.05 8.15
N GLY A 159 11.19 -27.29 8.31
CA GLY A 159 10.20 -27.02 7.25
C GLY A 159 10.76 -26.12 6.14
N ARG A 160 10.06 -26.01 4.99
CA ARG A 160 10.50 -25.15 3.88
C ARG A 160 10.55 -23.67 4.30
N GLN A 161 11.70 -23.01 4.10
CA GLN A 161 11.93 -21.64 4.54
C GLN A 161 11.53 -20.59 3.48
N THR A 162 10.26 -20.21 3.48
CA THR A 162 9.71 -19.07 2.70
C THR A 162 9.67 -17.77 3.54
N THR A 163 9.36 -16.63 2.92
CA THR A 163 9.17 -15.36 3.66
C THR A 163 8.06 -15.47 4.69
N GLU A 164 6.90 -15.98 4.29
CA GLU A 164 5.79 -16.26 5.18
C GLU A 164 6.21 -17.17 6.36
N HIS A 165 6.98 -18.23 6.08
CA HIS A 165 7.48 -19.11 7.12
C HIS A 165 8.29 -18.36 8.19
N VAL A 166 9.25 -17.51 7.79
CA VAL A 166 10.12 -16.79 8.73
C VAL A 166 9.36 -15.67 9.47
N LEU A 167 8.38 -15.06 8.82
CA LEU A 167 7.65 -13.90 9.35
C LEU A 167 6.45 -14.28 10.23
N SER A 168 5.78 -15.41 9.99
CA SER A 168 4.56 -15.78 10.72
C SER A 168 4.35 -17.27 10.98
N SER A 169 4.86 -18.17 10.12
CA SER A 169 4.39 -19.57 10.12
C SER A 169 5.39 -20.62 10.68
N CYS A 170 6.50 -20.20 11.30
CA CYS A 170 7.47 -21.12 11.89
C CYS A 170 7.04 -21.57 13.30
N LYS A 171 6.75 -22.87 13.44
CA LYS A 171 6.31 -23.49 14.71
C LYS A 171 7.30 -23.28 15.85
N VAL A 172 8.59 -23.49 15.60
CA VAL A 172 9.64 -23.31 16.62
C VAL A 172 9.77 -21.84 17.00
N ALA A 173 9.76 -20.91 16.04
CA ALA A 173 9.81 -19.48 16.32
C ALA A 173 8.59 -19.00 17.13
N LEU A 174 7.41 -19.56 16.87
CA LEU A 174 6.20 -19.32 17.64
C LEU A 174 6.34 -19.81 19.08
N SER A 175 6.71 -21.08 19.27
CA SER A 175 6.86 -21.69 20.61
C SER A 175 7.92 -20.99 21.47
N GLN A 176 8.98 -20.46 20.85
CA GLN A 176 10.05 -19.73 21.54
C GLN A 176 9.70 -18.25 21.81
N GLY A 177 8.50 -17.79 21.44
CA GLY A 177 8.10 -16.39 21.65
C GLY A 177 8.84 -15.37 20.78
N ARG A 178 9.53 -15.79 19.69
CA ARG A 178 10.29 -14.87 18.83
C ARG A 178 9.41 -13.87 18.08
N TYR A 179 8.17 -14.25 17.76
CA TYR A 179 7.20 -13.33 17.17
C TYR A 179 6.78 -12.26 18.18
N THR A 180 6.46 -12.66 19.41
CA THR A 180 6.15 -11.77 20.53
C THR A 180 7.31 -10.80 20.78
N TRP A 181 8.55 -11.29 20.83
CA TRP A 181 9.72 -10.43 21.02
C TRP A 181 9.86 -9.39 19.89
N ARG A 182 9.74 -9.79 18.62
CA ARG A 182 9.79 -8.86 17.48
C ARG A 182 8.67 -7.82 17.54
N HIS A 183 7.45 -8.27 17.86
CA HIS A 183 6.29 -7.39 17.99
C HIS A 183 6.50 -6.37 19.11
N ASN A 184 6.92 -6.82 20.29
CA ASN A 184 7.21 -5.98 21.43
C ASN A 184 8.32 -4.97 21.11
N ARG A 185 9.36 -5.38 20.38
CA ARG A 185 10.42 -4.45 19.95
C ARG A 185 9.89 -3.35 19.04
N VAL A 186 9.02 -3.67 18.09
CA VAL A 186 8.39 -2.66 17.22
C VAL A 186 7.49 -1.73 18.03
N LEU A 187 6.70 -2.28 18.96
CA LEU A 187 5.84 -1.49 19.85
C LEU A 187 6.66 -0.51 20.72
N GLN A 188 7.79 -0.94 21.28
CA GLN A 188 8.70 -0.08 22.04
C GLN A 188 9.22 1.12 21.21
N GLU A 189 9.66 0.87 19.98
CA GLU A 189 10.16 1.94 19.10
C GLU A 189 9.04 2.93 18.73
N LEU A 190 7.83 2.43 18.44
CA LEU A 190 6.67 3.29 18.18
C LEU A 190 6.32 4.13 19.40
N ALA A 191 6.31 3.54 20.59
CA ALA A 191 6.07 4.23 21.86
C ALA A 191 7.04 5.40 22.05
N SER A 192 8.33 5.13 21.80
CA SER A 192 9.43 6.10 21.92
C SER A 192 9.24 7.27 20.96
N VAL A 193 8.96 7.00 19.67
CA VAL A 193 8.75 8.04 18.66
C VAL A 193 7.53 8.90 18.98
N ILE A 194 6.41 8.28 19.38
CA ILE A 194 5.18 9.01 19.72
C ILE A 194 5.38 9.86 20.98
N SER A 195 6.00 9.30 22.02
CA SER A 195 6.32 10.04 23.25
C SER A 195 7.26 11.22 22.99
N THR A 196 8.26 11.04 22.13
CA THR A 196 9.15 12.13 21.71
C THR A 196 8.43 13.20 20.91
N ALA A 197 7.56 12.80 19.99
CA ALA A 197 6.75 13.73 19.20
C ALA A 197 5.80 14.54 20.10
N LYS A 198 5.20 13.89 21.12
CA LYS A 198 4.42 14.56 22.17
C LYS A 198 5.26 15.64 22.86
N GLY A 199 6.44 15.28 23.38
CA GLY A 199 7.33 16.22 24.09
C GLY A 199 7.69 17.47 23.28
N LYS A 200 7.86 17.34 21.95
CA LYS A 200 8.15 18.49 21.06
C LYS A 200 6.97 19.44 20.88
N ILE A 201 5.73 18.92 20.92
CA ILE A 201 4.52 19.75 20.85
C ILE A 201 4.40 20.62 22.13
N HIS A 202 4.80 20.08 23.29
CA HIS A 202 4.81 20.84 24.55
C HIS A 202 5.83 22.00 24.57
N SER A 203 6.93 21.93 23.79
CA SER A 203 7.95 22.99 23.79
C SER A 203 7.65 24.18 22.85
N SER A 204 6.66 24.06 21.96
CA SER A 204 6.15 25.22 21.24
C SER A 204 5.17 25.95 22.16
N SER A 205 5.72 26.68 23.14
CA SER A 205 4.97 27.74 23.82
C SER A 205 4.35 28.61 22.72
N THR A 206 3.03 28.61 22.64
CA THR A 206 2.31 29.57 21.81
C THR A 206 2.71 30.94 22.35
N SER A 207 3.60 31.63 21.64
CA SER A 207 3.90 33.03 21.91
C SER A 207 2.61 33.78 21.63
N SER A 208 1.79 33.94 22.66
CA SER A 208 0.56 34.70 22.60
C SER A 208 0.98 36.15 22.60
N THR A 209 1.27 36.71 21.43
CA THR A 209 1.40 38.16 21.27
C THR A 209 0.01 38.76 21.44
N VAL A 210 -0.30 39.11 22.69
CA VAL A 210 -1.42 40.01 23.02
C VAL A 210 -0.96 41.42 22.65
N LEU A 211 -1.37 41.91 21.49
CA LEU A 211 -1.37 43.33 21.20
C LEU A 211 -2.75 43.88 21.58
N THR A 212 -2.85 44.44 22.77
CA THR A 212 -3.97 45.32 23.14
C THR A 212 -3.77 46.68 22.49
N SER A 213 -4.67 47.08 21.60
CA SER A 213 -4.84 48.49 21.25
C SER A 213 -6.13 49.00 21.88
N GLU A 214 -6.02 49.75 22.98
CA GLU A 214 -7.13 50.57 23.46
C GLU A 214 -7.25 51.82 22.58
N CYS A 215 -8.45 51.98 22.04
CA CYS A 215 -9.16 53.20 21.68
C CYS A 215 -8.40 54.37 21.01
N GLY A 216 -8.81 54.69 19.78
CA GLY A 216 -8.79 56.07 19.31
C GLY A 216 -8.72 56.26 17.79
N VAL A 217 -9.87 56.58 17.20
CA VAL A 217 -10.03 57.32 15.91
C VAL A 217 -10.15 56.51 14.60
N LYS A 218 -11.40 56.49 14.13
CA LYS A 218 -12.00 56.55 12.77
C LYS A 218 -11.11 56.38 11.50
N LYS A 219 -11.58 55.45 10.64
CA LYS A 219 -11.55 55.44 9.14
C LYS A 219 -10.18 55.03 8.54
N TRP A 220 -10.04 53.95 7.76
CA TRP A 220 -10.55 53.76 6.38
C TRP A 220 -10.49 52.29 5.93
N HIS A 221 -11.06 52.07 4.75
CA HIS A 221 -11.37 50.84 4.02
C HIS A 221 -10.14 50.04 3.55
N GLY A 222 -10.29 48.71 3.53
CA GLY A 222 -9.30 47.78 2.94
C GLY A 222 -8.60 46.87 3.96
N GLY A 223 -9.35 46.20 4.84
CA GLY A 223 -8.78 45.22 5.76
C GLY A 223 -8.55 43.88 5.07
N SER A 224 -7.29 43.49 4.87
CA SER A 224 -6.90 42.12 4.54
C SER A 224 -7.50 41.18 5.59
N ILE A 225 -8.42 40.31 5.18
CA ILE A 225 -8.90 39.22 6.03
C ILE A 225 -7.76 38.22 6.10
N THR A 226 -6.97 38.25 7.18
CA THR A 226 -6.05 37.16 7.51
C THR A 226 -6.89 35.97 7.92
N ILE A 227 -7.31 35.15 6.95
CA ILE A 227 -7.90 33.85 7.22
C ILE A 227 -6.76 33.01 7.81
N ASN A 228 -6.81 32.74 9.11
CA ASN A 228 -5.87 31.85 9.75
C ASN A 228 -6.11 30.44 9.20
N THR A 229 -5.39 30.06 8.15
CA THR A 229 -5.51 28.77 7.45
C THR A 229 -4.75 27.65 8.15
N HIS A 230 -4.36 27.82 9.42
CA HIS A 230 -4.07 26.67 10.25
C HIS A 230 -5.38 25.92 10.49
N ARG A 231 -5.66 24.92 9.64
CA ARG A 231 -6.63 23.88 9.93
C ARG A 231 -6.28 23.33 11.30
N LYS A 232 -7.04 23.71 12.33
CA LYS A 232 -6.96 23.09 13.64
C LYS A 232 -7.08 21.60 13.41
N ARG A 233 -6.00 20.86 13.66
CA ARG A 233 -6.02 19.40 13.56
C ARG A 233 -6.94 18.89 14.66
N LEU A 234 -7.51 17.70 14.48
CA LEU A 234 -8.44 17.09 15.44
C LEU A 234 -7.89 17.05 16.89
N LEU A 235 -6.56 17.12 17.04
CA LEU A 235 -5.84 17.04 18.30
C LEU A 235 -5.18 18.38 18.73
N ASP A 236 -5.40 19.48 18.01
CA ASP A 236 -4.82 20.78 18.39
C ASP A 236 -5.48 21.28 19.67
N GLY A 237 -4.69 21.42 20.75
CA GLY A 237 -5.13 21.85 22.08
C GLY A 237 -5.52 20.72 23.05
N CYS A 238 -5.41 19.46 22.66
CA CYS A 238 -5.58 18.32 23.56
C CYS A 238 -4.21 17.92 24.16
N ASP A 239 -3.97 18.25 25.43
CA ASP A 239 -2.69 18.02 26.13
C ASP A 239 -2.71 16.83 27.09
N ASP A 240 -3.86 16.16 27.23
CA ASP A 240 -4.17 15.13 28.23
C ASP A 240 -3.93 13.68 27.77
N TRP A 241 -3.59 13.48 26.50
CA TRP A 241 -3.38 12.16 25.90
C TRP A 241 -2.18 11.41 26.52
N VAL A 242 -2.44 10.22 27.08
CA VAL A 242 -1.41 9.33 27.62
C VAL A 242 -1.08 8.25 26.61
N VAL A 243 0.21 8.13 26.24
CA VAL A 243 0.69 7.04 25.40
C VAL A 243 0.80 5.79 26.28
N SER A 244 0.04 4.76 25.94
CA SER A 244 0.10 3.44 26.58
C SER A 244 0.35 2.38 25.51
N VAL A 245 1.09 1.33 25.86
CA VAL A 245 1.52 0.29 24.93
C VAL A 245 1.41 -1.07 25.59
N ASP A 246 0.88 -2.05 24.86
CA ASP A 246 0.66 -3.41 25.36
C ASP A 246 1.96 -4.23 25.38
N LEU A 247 2.84 -3.90 26.33
CA LEU A 247 4.07 -4.65 26.62
C LEU A 247 3.94 -5.38 27.95
N PRO A 248 4.51 -6.60 28.09
CA PRO A 248 4.43 -7.36 29.35
C PRO A 248 5.09 -6.66 30.54
N GLU A 249 6.07 -5.78 30.30
CA GLU A 249 6.70 -4.94 31.33
C GLU A 249 5.83 -3.72 31.73
N TRP A 250 4.74 -3.46 31.00
CA TRP A 250 3.83 -2.33 31.21
C TRP A 250 2.57 -2.82 31.95
N GLU A 251 2.72 -3.19 33.22
CA GLU A 251 1.68 -3.87 34.02
C GLU A 251 0.40 -3.05 34.34
N ARG A 252 0.15 -1.90 33.70
CA ARG A 252 -1.14 -1.19 33.79
C ARG A 252 -1.74 -0.97 32.41
N HIS A 253 -2.44 -1.99 31.90
CA HIS A 253 -3.40 -1.79 30.82
C HIS A 253 -4.62 -1.02 31.35
N PRO A 254 -5.17 -0.04 30.58
CA PRO A 254 -6.47 0.54 30.87
C PRO A 254 -7.58 -0.54 30.92
N ASP A 255 -8.50 -0.44 31.88
CA ASP A 255 -9.54 -1.46 32.11
C ASP A 255 -10.42 -1.77 30.88
N VAL A 256 -10.51 -0.83 29.93
CA VAL A 256 -11.26 -0.97 28.68
C VAL A 256 -10.73 -2.12 27.82
N ILE A 257 -9.40 -2.31 27.77
CA ILE A 257 -8.77 -3.36 26.94
C ILE A 257 -9.00 -4.75 27.55
N ARG A 258 -9.01 -4.86 28.89
CA ARG A 258 -9.29 -6.11 29.61
C ARG A 258 -10.72 -6.62 29.42
N LYS A 259 -11.69 -5.72 29.22
CA LYS A 259 -13.11 -6.06 29.09
C LYS A 259 -13.50 -6.54 27.68
N THR A 260 -12.66 -6.32 26.68
CA THR A 260 -12.93 -6.66 25.28
C THR A 260 -12.19 -7.91 24.79
N ALA A 261 -11.42 -8.57 25.65
CA ALA A 261 -10.69 -9.81 25.36
C ALA A 261 -11.46 -11.05 25.83
#